data_AF-A0A8S3XKN1-F1
#
_entry.id   AF-A0A8S3XKN1-F1
#
_cell.length_a   1.000
_cell.length_b   1.000
_cell.length_c   1.000
_cell.angle_alpha   90.00
_cell.angle_beta   90.00
_cell.angle_gamma   90.00
#
_symmetry.space_group_name_H-M   'P 1'
#
loop_
_entity.id
_entity.type
_entity.pdbx_description
1 polymer ?
#
loop_
_entity_poly.entity_id
_entity_poly.type
_entity_poly.pdbx_seq_one_letter_code
_entity_poly.pdbx_strand_id
1 'polypeptide(L)'
;MDPKLLNFTMFNYCFIAFFLLVASCLGQRPSYAGRNPIGYPSLETTTSSSADGLGNRFGNDDGTTQRLPLEALGDRDLVNRLNKLPIDKQPFWFLNWKALEEFATPG
;
A
#
# COMPACT_ATOMS: atom_id res chain seq x y z
N MET A 1 -44.52 0.93 46.97
CA MET A 1 -43.61 1.57 46.00
C MET A 1 -44.46 2.16 44.90
N ASP A 2 -44.23 3.42 44.56
CA ASP A 2 -45.07 4.12 43.59
C ASP A 2 -44.77 3.65 42.17
N PRO A 3 -45.77 3.19 41.39
CA PRO A 3 -45.55 2.63 40.05
C PRO A 3 -44.95 3.67 39.08
N LYS A 4 -45.21 4.96 39.31
CA LYS A 4 -44.60 6.06 38.54
C LYS A 4 -43.08 6.15 38.77
N LEU A 5 -42.62 5.89 39.99
CA LEU A 5 -41.20 5.92 40.33
C LEU A 5 -40.46 4.72 39.71
N LEU A 6 -41.09 3.55 39.68
CA LEU A 6 -40.53 2.34 39.05
C LEU A 6 -40.38 2.50 37.52
N ASN A 7 -41.38 3.10 36.86
CA ASN A 7 -41.31 3.35 35.42
C ASN A 7 -40.26 4.41 35.09
N PHE A 8 -40.13 5.44 35.94
CA PHE A 8 -39.10 6.46 35.79
C PHE A 8 -37.69 5.88 35.94
N THR A 9 -37.45 5.02 36.94
CA THR A 9 -36.13 4.39 37.12
C THR A 9 -35.80 3.43 35.97
N MET A 10 -36.75 2.60 35.55
CA MET A 10 -36.55 1.71 34.39
C MET A 10 -36.25 2.49 33.10
N PHE A 11 -36.97 3.57 32.83
CA PHE A 11 -36.71 4.42 31.66
C PHE A 11 -35.28 4.98 31.66
N ASN A 12 -34.80 5.46 32.82
CA ASN A 12 -33.43 5.95 32.96
C ASN A 12 -32.38 4.86 32.74
N TYR A 13 -32.58 3.65 33.28
CA TYR A 13 -31.65 2.54 33.05
C TYR A 13 -31.59 2.11 31.58
N CYS A 14 -32.74 2.05 30.89
CA CYS A 14 -32.78 1.77 29.45
C CYS A 14 -32.05 2.85 28.65
N PHE A 15 -32.22 4.12 29.02
CA PHE A 15 -31.53 5.24 28.37
C PHE A 15 -30.02 5.13 28.56
N ILE A 16 -29.56 4.91 29.79
CA ILE A 16 -28.12 4.73 30.11
C ILE A 16 -27.55 3.54 29.34
N ALA A 17 -28.25 2.39 29.31
CA ALA A 17 -27.81 1.21 28.57
C ALA A 17 -27.68 1.47 27.06
N PHE A 18 -28.62 2.23 26.48
CA PHE A 18 -28.56 2.61 25.08
C PHE A 18 -27.35 3.51 24.76
N PHE A 19 -27.07 4.52 25.58
CA PHE A 19 -25.90 5.39 25.38
C PHE A 19 -24.58 4.65 25.57
N LEU A 20 -24.50 3.70 26.53
CA LEU A 20 -23.33 2.84 26.69
C LEU A 20 -23.09 1.97 25.45
N LEU A 21 -24.15 1.38 24.88
CA LEU A 21 -24.05 0.59 23.64
C LEU A 21 -23.51 1.43 22.48
N VAL A 22 -24.07 2.63 22.25
CA VAL A 22 -23.65 3.53 21.17
C VAL A 22 -22.18 3.96 21.34
N ALA A 23 -21.77 4.32 22.56
CA ALA A 23 -20.39 4.70 22.85
C ALA A 23 -19.41 3.55 22.57
N SER A 24 -19.75 2.32 22.93
CA SER A 24 -18.94 1.14 22.60
C SER A 24 -18.83 0.89 21.09
N CYS A 25 -19.90 1.09 20.32
CA CYS A 25 -19.85 0.93 18.86
C CYS A 25 -18.93 1.95 18.17
N LEU A 26 -18.88 3.19 18.68
CA LEU A 26 -18.04 4.25 18.10
C LEU A 26 -16.54 4.09 18.44
N GLY A 27 -16.20 3.37 19.52
CA GLY A 27 -14.82 3.17 19.96
C GLY A 27 -14.09 1.93 19.37
N GLN A 28 -14.79 1.08 18.62
CA GLN A 28 -14.25 -0.23 18.21
C GLN A 28 -13.09 -0.19 17.20
N ARG A 29 -12.92 0.91 16.44
CA ARG A 29 -11.81 1.02 15.49
C ARG A 29 -11.24 2.44 15.48
N PRO A 30 -9.96 2.64 15.83
CA PRO A 30 -9.33 3.94 15.74
C PRO A 30 -9.32 4.45 14.29
N SER A 31 -9.45 5.76 14.11
CA SER A 31 -9.55 6.41 12.78
C SER A 31 -8.34 6.17 11.88
N TYR A 32 -7.18 5.85 12.45
CA TYR A 32 -5.94 5.56 11.73
C TYR A 32 -5.81 4.09 11.28
N ALA A 33 -6.63 3.18 11.81
CA ALA A 33 -6.70 1.80 11.32
C ALA A 33 -7.53 1.81 10.03
N GLY A 34 -6.86 2.13 8.91
CA GLY A 34 -7.46 2.22 7.58
C GLY A 34 -8.43 1.07 7.28
N ARG A 35 -9.44 1.32 6.43
CA ARG A 35 -10.60 0.42 6.25
C ARG A 35 -10.28 -0.95 5.64
N ASN A 36 -9.08 -1.12 5.09
CA ASN A 36 -8.67 -2.35 4.44
C ASN A 36 -8.47 -3.49 5.47
N PRO A 37 -8.55 -4.75 5.02
CA PRO A 37 -8.17 -5.91 5.84
C PRO A 37 -6.76 -5.73 6.39
N ILE A 38 -6.53 -6.21 7.61
CA ILE A 38 -5.18 -6.27 8.18
C ILE A 38 -4.37 -7.24 7.31
N GLY A 39 -3.36 -6.71 6.63
CA GLY A 39 -2.57 -7.44 5.66
C GLY A 39 -1.46 -6.54 5.11
N TYR A 40 -0.87 -6.97 4.01
CA TYR A 40 0.13 -6.16 3.32
C TYR A 40 -0.55 -4.97 2.63
N PRO A 41 0.13 -3.82 2.54
CA PRO A 41 -0.36 -2.72 1.72
C PRO A 41 -0.62 -3.24 0.31
N SER A 42 -1.64 -2.69 -0.35
CA SER A 42 -1.84 -2.94 -1.78
C SER A 42 -0.52 -2.60 -2.45
N LEU A 43 0.18 -3.62 -2.94
CA LEU A 43 1.23 -3.39 -3.90
C LEU A 43 0.49 -2.86 -5.10
N GLU A 44 0.52 -1.53 -5.27
CA GLU A 44 0.38 -0.99 -6.60
C GLU A 44 1.48 -1.71 -7.38
N THR A 45 1.07 -2.75 -8.08
CA THR A 45 1.84 -3.21 -9.21
C THR A 45 1.82 -1.96 -10.06
N THR A 46 2.91 -1.19 -10.04
CA THR A 46 3.17 -0.28 -11.13
C THR A 46 3.39 -1.19 -12.33
N THR A 47 2.32 -1.73 -12.89
CA THR A 47 1.77 -1.24 -14.13
C THR A 47 2.76 -0.29 -14.81
N SER A 48 3.89 -0.83 -15.28
CA SER A 48 4.38 -0.60 -16.64
C SER A 48 3.33 -1.07 -17.66
N SER A 49 2.10 -0.60 -17.45
CA SER A 49 0.94 -0.67 -18.31
C SER A 49 0.14 0.62 -18.06
N SER A 50 0.85 1.73 -17.83
CA SER A 50 0.37 3.05 -18.22
C SER A 50 0.09 2.96 -19.71
N ALA A 51 -1.11 2.49 -20.07
CA ALA A 51 -1.72 2.67 -21.37
C ALA A 51 -0.87 2.42 -22.64
N ASP A 52 0.20 1.61 -22.61
CA ASP A 52 0.94 1.27 -23.82
C ASP A 52 0.36 0.01 -24.47
N GLY A 53 -0.91 0.11 -24.90
CA GLY A 53 -1.62 -0.96 -25.59
C GLY A 53 -1.07 -1.28 -26.99
N LEU A 54 -0.06 -0.53 -27.46
CA LEU A 54 0.41 -0.55 -28.84
C LEU A 54 1.94 -0.76 -28.95
N GLY A 55 2.76 -0.30 -28.00
CA GLY A 55 4.22 -0.46 -28.02
C GLY A 55 4.66 -1.91 -28.03
N ASN A 56 4.04 -2.78 -27.21
CA ASN A 56 4.35 -4.22 -27.17
C ASN A 56 3.98 -5.01 -28.45
N ARG A 57 3.25 -4.40 -29.40
CA ARG A 57 2.88 -5.01 -30.70
C ARG A 57 3.82 -4.57 -31.82
N PHE A 58 4.33 -3.37 -31.66
CA PHE A 58 5.51 -2.80 -32.29
C PHE A 58 6.75 -3.64 -31.99
N GLY A 59 7.08 -4.70 -32.72
CA GLY A 59 8.31 -5.49 -32.53
C GLY A 59 9.60 -4.70 -32.83
N ASN A 60 9.77 -3.55 -32.20
CA ASN A 60 10.89 -2.63 -32.19
C ASN A 60 10.97 -2.31 -30.69
N ASP A 61 11.81 -2.96 -29.89
CA ASP A 61 13.26 -3.02 -29.99
C ASP A 61 13.75 -4.31 -29.31
N ASP A 62 14.88 -4.87 -29.73
CA ASP A 62 15.64 -5.99 -29.14
C ASP A 62 15.32 -6.31 -27.66
N GLY A 63 14.21 -7.02 -27.45
CA GLY A 63 13.65 -7.34 -26.16
C GLY A 63 14.37 -8.51 -25.50
N THR A 64 15.66 -8.37 -25.22
CA THR A 64 16.15 -8.96 -23.98
C THR A 64 15.34 -8.29 -22.88
N THR A 65 14.56 -9.06 -22.13
CA THR A 65 13.83 -8.59 -20.95
C THR A 65 14.84 -8.10 -19.93
N GLN A 66 15.39 -6.90 -20.13
CA GLN A 66 16.34 -6.30 -19.24
C GLN A 66 15.60 -6.14 -17.92
N ARG A 67 16.06 -6.83 -16.88
CA ARG A 67 15.48 -6.67 -15.56
C ARG A 67 15.75 -5.24 -15.15
N LEU A 68 14.69 -4.44 -15.07
CA LEU A 68 14.76 -3.09 -14.54
C LEU A 68 14.29 -3.12 -13.08
N PRO A 69 14.85 -2.26 -12.22
CA PRO A 69 14.37 -2.10 -10.86
C PRO A 69 12.90 -1.67 -10.85
N LEU A 70 12.11 -2.23 -9.92
CA LEU A 70 10.69 -1.93 -9.75
C LEU A 70 10.44 -0.43 -9.56
N GLU A 71 11.32 0.22 -8.79
CA GLU A 71 11.27 1.66 -8.48
C GLU A 71 11.51 2.56 -9.71
N ALA A 72 12.08 2.02 -10.80
CA ALA A 72 12.25 2.78 -12.05
C ALA A 72 10.99 2.77 -12.93
N LEU A 73 9.93 2.03 -12.57
CA LEU A 73 8.64 2.04 -13.26
C LEU A 73 8.71 1.72 -14.77
N GLY A 74 9.77 1.03 -15.22
CA GLY A 74 10.05 0.76 -16.64
C GLY A 74 10.82 1.87 -17.37
N ASP A 75 11.23 2.96 -16.70
CA ASP A 75 12.03 4.03 -17.27
C ASP A 75 13.49 3.61 -17.45
N ARG A 76 13.84 3.25 -18.70
CA ARG A 76 15.20 2.86 -19.11
C ARG A 76 16.18 4.03 -19.05
N ASP A 77 15.73 5.25 -19.34
CA ASP A 77 16.58 6.43 -19.38
C ASP A 77 17.01 6.87 -17.98
N LEU A 78 16.12 6.71 -17.00
CA LEU A 78 16.43 6.88 -15.59
C LEU A 78 17.54 5.94 -15.14
N VAL A 79 17.40 4.63 -15.40
CA VAL A 79 18.40 3.62 -15.04
C VAL A 79 19.75 3.91 -15.71
N ASN A 80 19.74 4.28 -16.99
CA ASN A 80 20.95 4.66 -17.73
C ASN A 80 21.63 5.90 -17.15
N ARG A 81 20.85 6.88 -16.68
CA ARG A 81 21.37 8.08 -16.00
C ARG A 81 21.97 7.72 -14.64
N LEU A 82 21.29 6.88 -13.87
CA LEU A 82 21.76 6.42 -12.56
C LEU A 82 23.08 5.65 -12.66
N ASN A 83 23.24 4.83 -13.69
CA ASN A 83 24.48 4.08 -13.92
C ASN A 83 25.67 4.98 -14.28
N LYS A 84 25.44 6.19 -14.81
CA LYS A 84 26.49 7.18 -15.09
C LYS A 84 26.91 8.00 -13.87
N LEU A 85 26.14 7.95 -12.78
CA LEU A 85 26.47 8.65 -11.55
C LEU A 85 27.52 7.87 -10.76
N PRO A 86 28.42 8.57 -10.04
CA PRO A 86 29.33 7.91 -9.09
C PRO A 86 28.53 7.28 -7.94
N ILE A 87 29.10 6.24 -7.31
CA ILE A 87 28.42 5.35 -6.35
C ILE A 87 27.80 6.11 -5.16
N ASP A 88 28.45 7.19 -4.72
CA ASP A 88 28.04 8.08 -3.63
C ASP A 88 26.75 8.87 -3.95
N LYS A 89 26.43 9.01 -5.24
CA LYS A 89 25.26 9.74 -5.73
C LYS A 89 24.15 8.83 -6.24
N GLN A 90 24.35 7.51 -6.19
CA GLN A 90 23.33 6.55 -6.57
C GLN A 90 22.34 6.36 -5.42
N PRO A 91 21.04 6.30 -5.70
CA PRO A 91 20.05 6.07 -4.64
C PRO A 91 20.17 4.64 -4.10
N PHE A 92 19.93 4.47 -2.80
CA PHE A 92 20.09 3.19 -2.11
C PHE A 92 19.26 2.05 -2.73
N TRP A 93 18.07 2.35 -3.26
CA TRP A 93 17.23 1.36 -3.92
C TRP A 93 17.88 0.78 -5.17
N PHE A 94 18.63 1.60 -5.92
CA PHE A 94 19.33 1.17 -7.13
C PHE A 94 20.53 0.29 -6.79
N LEU A 95 21.26 0.64 -5.73
CA LEU A 95 22.37 -0.14 -5.20
C LEU A 95 21.91 -1.51 -4.69
N ASN A 96 20.84 -1.55 -3.89
CA ASN A 96 20.26 -2.79 -3.39
C ASN A 96 19.75 -3.67 -4.52
N TRP A 97 19.08 -3.09 -5.51
CA TRP A 97 18.63 -3.82 -6.68
C TRP A 97 19.80 -4.46 -7.44
N LYS A 98 20.89 -3.72 -7.68
CA LYS A 98 22.08 -4.25 -8.36
C LYS A 98 22.70 -5.42 -7.60
N ALA A 99 22.81 -5.32 -6.28
CA ALA A 99 23.33 -6.40 -5.43
C ALA A 99 22.42 -7.64 -5.44
N LEU A 100 21.10 -7.45 -5.45
CA LEU A 100 20.13 -8.55 -5.55
C LEU A 100 20.20 -9.23 -6.92
N GLU A 101 20.37 -8.47 -7.99
CA GLU A 101 20.53 -9.01 -9.34
C GLU A 101 21.81 -9.85 -9.45
N GLU A 102 22.94 -9.33 -8.93
CA GLU A 102 24.22 -10.04 -8.87
C GLU A 102 24.12 -11.35 -8.06
N PHE A 103 23.40 -11.32 -6.94
CA PHE A 103 23.14 -12.53 -6.13
C PHE A 103 22.21 -13.53 -6.83
N ALA A 104 21.21 -13.03 -7.58
CA ALA A 104 20.20 -13.85 -8.23
C ALA A 104 20.68 -14.54 -9.51
N THR A 105 21.72 -14.01 -10.17
CA THR A 105 22.39 -14.66 -11.30
C THR A 105 23.66 -15.36 -10.83
N PRO A 106 23.59 -16.65 -10.40
CA PRO A 106 24.80 -17.43 -10.22
C PRO A 106 25.47 -17.61 -11.59
N GLY A 107 26.76 -17.27 -11.68
CA GLY A 107 27.58 -17.53 -12.86
C GLY A 107 27.76 -19.00 -13.16
#